data_AF-A0A0R2ENX5-F1
#
_entry.id   AF-A0A0R2ENX5-F1
#
_cell.length_a   1.000
_cell.length_b   1.000
_cell.length_c   1.000
_cell.angle_alpha   90.00
_cell.angle_beta   90.00
_cell.angle_gamma   90.00
#
_symmetry.space_group_name_H-M   'P 1'
#
loop_
_entity.id
_entity.type
_entity.pdbx_description
1 polymer ?
#
loop_
_entity_poly.entity_id
_entity_poly.type
_entity_poly.pdbx_seq_one_letter_code
_entity_poly.pdbx_strand_id
1 'polypeptide(L)' 'MAGAAIGGGVGDGIVISSMLQGMARQPELSGQLRTNMFIGVGLVEAMPIIAFVVALLVMNK' A
#
# COMPACT_ATOMS: atom_id res chain seq x y z
N MET A 1 9.79 -12.23 4.37
CA MET A 1 9.15 -12.13 3.04
C MET A 1 7.66 -12.42 3.11
N ALA A 2 7.20 -13.63 3.47
CA ALA A 2 5.77 -13.98 3.50
C ALA A 2 4.90 -13.00 4.33
N GLY A 3 5.30 -12.69 5.57
CA GLY A 3 4.54 -11.75 6.42
C GLY A 3 4.50 -10.31 5.87
N ALA A 4 5.57 -9.87 5.20
CA ALA A 4 5.62 -8.57 4.55
C ALA A 4 4.69 -8.51 3.34
N ALA A 5 4.67 -9.56 2.52
CA ALA A 5 3.77 -9.66 1.36
C ALA A 5 2.29 -9.71 1.78
N ILE A 6 1.97 -10.45 2.85
CA ILE A 6 0.61 -10.51 3.41
C ILE A 6 0.23 -9.14 3.98
N GLY A 7 1.12 -8.51 4.75
CA GLY A 7 0.88 -7.20 5.36
C GLY A 7 0.65 -6.11 4.31
N GLY A 8 1.52 -6.03 3.28
CA GLY A 8 1.38 -5.09 2.17
C GLY A 8 0.08 -5.33 1.39
N GLY A 9 -0.18 -6.57 0.96
CA GLY A 9 -1.38 -6.89 0.19
C GLY A 9 -2.70 -6.63 0.94
N VAL A 10 -2.76 -6.95 2.24
CA VAL A 10 -3.95 -6.65 3.06
C VAL A 10 -4.09 -5.15 3.30
N GLY A 11 -3.00 -4.46 3.63
CA GLY A 11 -3.00 -3.01 3.87
C GLY A 11 -3.45 -2.24 2.62
N ASP A 12 -2.88 -2.56 1.47
CA ASP A 12 -3.24 -1.95 0.19
C ASP A 12 -4.70 -2.24 -0.18
N GLY A 13 -5.15 -3.49 0.03
CA GLY A 13 -6.55 -3.86 -0.19
C GLY A 13 -7.53 -3.00 0.62
N ILE A 14 -7.20 -2.70 1.88
CA ILE A 14 -8.02 -1.83 2.75
C ILE A 14 -8.01 -0.38 2.26
N VAL A 15 -6.83 0.16 1.93
CA VAL A 15 -6.69 1.56 1.48
C VAL A 15 -7.41 1.77 0.15
N ILE A 16 -7.19 0.88 -0.83
CA ILE A 16 -7.78 0.98 -2.16
C ILE A 16 -9.29 0.77 -2.10
N SER A 17 -9.79 -0.21 -1.34
CA SER A 17 -11.24 -0.43 -1.22
C SER A 17 -11.96 0.75 -0.56
N SER A 18 -11.34 1.41 0.41
CA SER A 18 -11.87 2.63 1.03
C SER A 18 -11.92 3.80 0.04
N MET A 19 -10.87 3.94 -0.78
CA MET A 19 -10.82 4.92 -1.86
C MET A 19 -11.90 4.68 -2.93
N LEU A 20 -12.11 3.44 -3.36
CA LEU A 20 -13.16 3.07 -4.31
C LEU A 20 -14.56 3.41 -3.77
N GLN A 21 -14.82 3.09 -2.50
CA GLN A 21 -16.09 3.45 -1.84
C GLN A 21 -16.28 4.97 -1.76
N GLY A 22 -15.22 5.71 -1.43
CA GLY A 22 -15.25 7.18 -1.41
C GLY A 22 -15.57 7.77 -2.79
N MET A 23 -14.90 7.29 -3.83
CA MET A 23 -15.15 7.74 -5.21
C MET A 23 -16.55 7.38 -5.70
N ALA A 24 -17.07 6.21 -5.34
CA ALA A 24 -18.41 5.80 -5.71
C ALA A 24 -19.49 6.70 -5.07
N ARG A 25 -19.23 7.25 -3.87
CA ARG A 25 -20.13 8.18 -3.17
C ARG A 25 -19.98 9.62 -3.65
N GLN A 26 -18.76 10.05 -3.96
CA GLN A 26 -18.42 11.43 -4.36
C GLN A 26 -17.41 11.43 -5.52
N PRO A 27 -17.88 11.25 -6.77
CA PRO A 27 -17.02 11.15 -7.95
C PRO A 27 -16.14 12.40 -8.18
N GLU A 28 -16.63 13.58 -7.81
CA GLU A 28 -15.93 14.85 -7.93
C GLU A 28 -14.63 14.92 -7.10
N LEU A 29 -14.52 14.12 -6.03
CA LEU A 29 -13.31 14.03 -5.19
C LEU A 29 -12.30 12.99 -5.67
N SER A 30 -12.54 12.31 -6.80
CA SER A 30 -11.72 11.19 -7.26
C SER A 30 -10.22 11.52 -7.39
N GLY A 31 -9.88 12.73 -7.85
CA GLY A 31 -8.48 13.16 -7.95
C GLY A 31 -7.79 13.27 -6.58
N GLN A 32 -8.49 13.85 -5.60
CA GLN A 32 -7.97 13.99 -4.23
C GLN A 32 -7.88 12.62 -3.54
N LEU A 33 -8.90 11.78 -3.68
CA LEU A 33 -8.92 10.43 -3.11
C LEU A 33 -7.80 9.56 -3.68
N ARG A 34 -7.50 9.62 -4.97
CA ARG A 34 -6.33 8.94 -5.58
C ARG A 34 -5.02 9.41 -4.97
N THR A 35 -4.85 10.72 -4.79
CA THR A 35 -3.64 11.29 -4.21
C THR A 35 -3.43 10.78 -2.78
N ASN A 36 -4.47 10.85 -1.96
CA ASN A 36 -4.42 10.35 -0.58
C ASN A 36 -4.21 8.82 -0.52
N MET A 37 -4.81 8.08 -1.43
CA MET A 37 -4.60 6.63 -1.56
C MET A 37 -3.13 6.31 -1.86
N PHE A 38 -2.48 7.00 -2.80
CA PHE A 38 -1.05 6.75 -3.08
C PHE A 38 -0.15 7.09 -1.88
N ILE A 39 -0.48 8.14 -1.12
CA ILE A 39 0.23 8.44 0.13
C ILE A 39 0.05 7.28 1.13
N GLY A 40 -1.19 6.79 1.29
CA GLY A 40 -1.51 5.66 2.16
C GLY A 40 -0.78 4.37 1.76
N VAL A 41 -0.82 4.00 0.48
CA VAL A 41 -0.09 2.85 -0.09
C VAL A 41 1.42 3.00 0.15
N GLY A 42 1.98 4.20 -0.07
CA GLY A 42 3.40 4.44 0.21
C GLY A 42 3.78 4.20 1.67
N LEU A 43 2.88 4.51 2.61
CA LEU A 43 3.08 4.21 4.04
C LEU A 43 2.94 2.72 4.34
N VAL A 44 1.98 2.03 3.72
CA VAL A 44 1.80 0.57 3.85
C VAL A 44 3.03 -0.18 3.34
N GLU A 45 3.56 0.23 2.20
CA GLU A 45 4.69 -0.42 1.52
C GLU A 45 6.07 -0.08 2.11
N ALA A 46 6.18 0.92 2.99
CA ALA A 46 7.47 1.28 3.59
C ALA A 46 8.15 0.10 4.31
N MET A 47 7.39 -0.67 5.12
CA MET A 47 7.91 -1.83 5.84
C MET A 47 8.17 -3.04 4.93
N PRO A 48 7.26 -3.42 4.00
CA PRO A 48 7.53 -4.43 2.98
C PRO A 48 8.80 -4.17 2.17
N ILE A 49 9.02 -2.94 1.71
CA ILE A 49 10.21 -2.55 0.95
C ILE A 49 11.47 -2.72 1.80
N ILE A 50 11.47 -2.26 3.06
CA ILE A 50 12.62 -2.45 3.97
C ILE A 50 12.90 -3.94 4.17
N ALA A 51 11.86 -4.75 4.42
CA ALA A 51 12.01 -6.19 4.61
C ALA A 51 12.56 -6.88 3.35
N PHE A 52 12.15 -6.44 2.17
CA PHE A 52 12.66 -6.94 0.88
C PHE A 52 14.14 -6.60 0.70
N VAL A 53 14.54 -5.35 0.93
CA VAL A 53 15.94 -4.91 0.82
C VAL A 53 16.83 -5.69 1.80
N VAL A 54 16.40 -5.85 3.06
CA VAL A 54 17.14 -6.64 4.06
C VAL A 54 17.26 -8.09 3.64
N ALA A 55 16.21 -8.69 3.09
CA ALA A 55 16.27 -10.06 2.58
C ALA A 55 17.31 -10.22 1.46
N LEU A 56 17.38 -9.27 0.51
CA LEU A 56 18.40 -9.28 -0.53
C LEU A 56 19.82 -9.15 0.03
N LEU A 57 20.02 -8.27 1.02
CA LEU A 57 21.34 -8.08 1.65
C LEU A 57 21.83 -9.31 2.42
N VAL A 58 20.92 -10.08 3.01
CA VAL A 58 21.25 -11.32 3.72
C VAL A 58 21.45 -12.49 2.74
N MET A 59 20.65 -12.56 1.67
CA MET A 59 20.71 -13.65 0.70
C MET A 59 21.90 -13.54 -0.27
N ASN A 60 22.43 -12.33 -0.48
CA ASN A 60 23.59 -12.06 -1.33
C ASN A 60 24.92 -11.96 -0.56
N LYS A 61 24.97 -12.54 0.65
CA LYS A 61 26.19 -12.84 1.39
C LYS A 61 26.44 -14.34 1.35
#